data_AF-A0A831PQ57-F1
#
_entry.id   AF-A0A831PQ57-F1
#
_cell.length_a   1.000
_cell.length_b   1.000
_cell.length_c   1.000
_cell.angle_alpha   90.00
_cell.angle_beta   90.00
_cell.angle_gamma   90.00
#
_symmetry.space_group_name_H-M   'P 1'
#
loop_
_entity.id
_entity.type
_entity.pdbx_description
1 polymer ?
#
loop_
_entity_poly.entity_id
_entity_poly.type
_entity_poly.pdbx_seq_one_letter_code
_entity_poly.pdbx_strand_id
1 'polypeptide(L)'
;NAGIYMIEKSFLFGGWFRNNMDIRPDALIFLAGFAREKFRLGYSFDLTLSKLSNYSYGSHEFSLIFFLGNKSEVPVRNKLLIPMI
;
A
#
# COMPACT_ATOMS: atom_id res chain seq x y z
N ASN A 1 -9.52 -13.20 -4.57
CA ASN A 1 -8.62 -12.08 -4.17
C ASN A 1 -9.32 -11.23 -3.14
N ALA A 2 -8.64 -10.90 -2.04
CA ALA A 2 -9.16 -10.06 -0.96
C ALA A 2 -8.04 -9.16 -0.45
N GLY A 3 -8.36 -7.98 0.06
CA GLY A 3 -7.35 -7.14 0.69
C GLY A 3 -7.94 -6.02 1.51
N ILE A 4 -7.09 -5.45 2.35
CA ILE A 4 -7.42 -4.40 3.30
C ILE A 4 -6.34 -3.33 3.23
N TYR A 5 -6.76 -2.07 3.28
CA TYR A 5 -5.87 -0.93 3.37
C TYR A 5 -6.39 0.01 4.44
N MET A 6 -5.48 0.51 5.26
CA MET A 6 -5.72 1.47 6.33
C MET A 6 -4.82 2.67 6.08
N ILE A 7 -5.42 3.86 6.09
CA ILE A 7 -4.70 5.12 5.95
C ILE A 7 -5.04 5.98 7.17
N GLU A 8 -4.08 6.16 8.05
CA GLU A 8 -4.22 6.94 9.28
C GLU A 8 -3.26 8.12 9.24
N LYS A 9 -3.80 9.32 8.98
CA LYS A 9 -3.07 10.59 8.86
C LYS A 9 -1.91 10.52 7.86
N SER A 10 -0.73 10.18 8.37
CA SER A 10 0.53 10.08 7.62
C SER A 10 0.96 8.65 7.37
N PHE A 11 0.27 7.65 7.89
CA PHE A 11 0.65 6.25 7.75
C PHE A 11 -0.32 5.52 6.82
N LEU A 12 0.23 4.63 6.01
CA LEU A 12 -0.49 3.71 5.14
C LEU A 12 -0.03 2.30 5.48
N PHE A 13 -0.97 1.41 5.74
CA PHE A 13 -0.69 -0.01 5.91
C PHE A 13 -1.74 -0.81 5.15
N GLY A 14 -1.35 -1.94 4.60
CA GLY A 14 -2.30 -2.77 3.88
C GLY A 14 -1.76 -4.16 3.61
N GLY A 15 -2.67 -5.03 3.27
CA GLY A 15 -2.38 -6.39 2.88
C GLY A 15 -3.31 -6.80 1.75
N TRP A 16 -2.76 -7.51 0.77
CA TRP A 16 -3.52 -8.07 -0.33
C TRP A 16 -3.25 -9.56 -0.46
N PHE A 17 -4.29 -10.35 -0.30
CA PHE A 17 -4.27 -11.79 -0.47
C PHE A 17 -4.77 -12.15 -1.87
N ARG A 18 -3.87 -12.66 -2.69
CA ARG A 18 -4.17 -13.16 -4.03
C ARG A 18 -4.35 -14.68 -3.96
N ASN A 19 -5.58 -15.11 -4.21
CA ASN A 19 -5.92 -16.52 -4.33
C ASN A 19 -6.49 -16.76 -5.72
N ASN A 20 -5.85 -17.64 -6.48
CA ASN A 20 -6.44 -18.19 -7.68
C ASN A 20 -7.40 -19.32 -7.26
N MET A 21 -8.40 -19.67 -8.06
CA MET A 21 -9.50 -20.59 -7.68
C MET A 21 -9.08 -22.07 -7.46
N ASP A 22 -7.80 -22.30 -7.18
CA ASP A 22 -7.19 -23.59 -6.90
C ASP A 22 -6.88 -23.70 -5.39
N ILE A 23 -6.60 -24.90 -4.87
CA ILE A 23 -6.42 -25.17 -3.43
C ILE A 23 -5.24 -24.40 -2.80
N ARG A 24 -4.38 -23.78 -3.62
CA ARG A 24 -3.10 -23.22 -3.18
C ARG A 24 -3.11 -21.69 -3.32
N PRO A 25 -2.89 -20.94 -2.22
CA PRO A 25 -2.75 -19.50 -2.30
C PRO A 25 -1.52 -19.11 -3.12
N ASP A 26 -1.67 -18.09 -3.96
CA ASP A 26 -0.68 -17.72 -4.96
C ASP A 26 0.33 -16.73 -4.38
N ALA A 27 -0.15 -15.66 -3.73
CA ALA A 27 0.68 -14.63 -3.14
C ALA A 27 -0.02 -13.84 -2.03
N LEU A 28 0.77 -13.38 -1.07
CA LEU A 28 0.38 -12.43 -0.03
C LEU A 28 1.27 -11.19 -0.14
N ILE A 29 0.64 -10.04 -0.34
CA ILE A 29 1.32 -8.77 -0.53
C ILE A 29 1.10 -7.93 0.71
N PHE A 30 2.17 -7.35 1.25
CA PHE A 30 2.10 -6.40 2.35
C PHE A 30 2.52 -5.02 1.85
N LEU A 31 1.79 -3.98 2.26
CA LEU A 31 2.16 -2.60 2.03
C LEU A 31 2.31 -1.88 3.37
N ALA A 32 3.40 -1.16 3.51
CA ALA A 32 3.59 -0.17 4.57
C ALA A 32 4.11 1.12 3.94
N GLY A 33 3.63 2.26 4.41
CA GLY A 33 3.94 3.54 3.80
C GLY A 33 3.78 4.68 4.77
N PHE A 34 4.50 5.75 4.48
CA PHE A 34 4.53 6.95 5.28
C PHE A 34 4.54 8.19 4.39
N ALA A 35 3.57 9.06 4.60
CA ALA A 35 3.36 10.28 3.86
C ALA A 35 3.55 11.50 4.78
N ARG A 36 4.52 12.34 4.42
CA ARG A 36 4.72 13.70 4.96
C ARG A 36 4.41 14.73 3.89
N GLU A 37 4.46 16.00 4.28
CA GLU A 37 4.10 17.10 3.40
C GLU A 37 4.96 17.16 2.13
N LYS A 38 6.25 16.85 2.26
CA LYS A 38 7.27 16.99 1.20
C LYS A 38 7.74 15.66 0.61
N PHE A 39 7.43 14.53 1.24
CA PHE A 39 7.85 13.22 0.75
C PHE A 39 6.87 12.12 1.13
N ARG A 40 6.81 11.06 0.33
CA ARG A 40 6.12 9.81 0.66
C ARG A 40 7.09 8.66 0.47
N LEU A 41 7.09 7.77 1.44
CA LEU A 41 7.80 6.52 1.42
C LEU A 41 6.77 5.40 1.36
N GLY A 42 7.04 4.39 0.54
CA GLY A 42 6.27 3.17 0.45
C GLY A 42 7.21 1.98 0.44
N TYR A 43 6.77 0.90 1.05
CA TYR A 43 7.44 -0.38 1.05
C TYR A 43 6.38 -1.45 0.78
N SER A 44 6.58 -2.23 -0.28
CA SER A 44 5.76 -3.40 -0.61
C SER A 44 6.59 -4.66 -0.52
N PHE A 45 5.98 -5.72 -0.01
CA PHE A 45 6.58 -7.04 0.04
C PHE A 45 5.62 -8.07 -0.53
N ASP A 46 6.01 -8.66 -1.66
CA ASP A 46 5.25 -9.65 -2.39
C ASP A 46 5.74 -11.05 -2.01
N LEU A 47 5.07 -11.69 -1.07
CA LEU A 47 5.38 -13.05 -0.65
C LEU A 47 4.64 -14.04 -1.54
N THR A 48 5.38 -14.79 -2.37
CA THR A 48 4.80 -15.85 -3.22
C THR A 48 4.68 -17.14 -2.42
N LEU A 49 3.46 -17.69 -2.31
CA LEU A 49 3.15 -18.89 -1.52
C LEU A 49 3.14 -20.19 -2.35
N SER A 50 3.24 -20.08 -3.68
CA SER A 50 3.21 -21.23 -4.60
C SER A 50 4.54 -22.00 -4.64
N LYS A 51 4.60 -23.13 -5.37
CA LYS A 51 5.80 -24.01 -5.49
C LYS A 51 7.06 -23.30 -6.03
N LEU A 52 6.91 -22.08 -6.56
CA LEU A 52 8.01 -21.20 -6.99
C LEU A 52 8.70 -20.47 -5.81
N SER A 53 8.13 -20.53 -4.61
CA SER A 53 8.68 -20.01 -3.35
C SER A 53 10.06 -20.59 -2.99
N ASN A 54 10.37 -21.82 -3.43
CA ASN A 54 11.69 -22.43 -3.20
C ASN A 54 12.84 -21.74 -3.97
N TYR A 55 12.54 -20.84 -4.90
CA TYR A 55 13.54 -20.16 -5.72
C TYR A 55 13.53 -18.63 -5.55
N SER A 56 12.36 -18.04 -5.30
CA SER A 56 12.23 -16.61 -4.98
C SER A 56 11.43 -16.45 -3.69
N TYR A 57 12.11 -16.03 -2.61
CA TYR A 57 11.53 -15.75 -1.29
C TYR A 57 10.50 -14.60 -1.29
N GLY A 58 10.33 -13.91 -2.41
CA GLY A 58 9.46 -12.75 -2.60
C GLY A 58 10.19 -11.59 -3.25
N SER A 59 9.47 -10.51 -3.52
CA SER A 59 10.04 -9.25 -4.02
C SER A 59 9.92 -8.16 -2.97
N HIS A 60 11.01 -7.44 -2.73
CA HIS A 60 11.05 -6.26 -1.86
C HIS A 60 11.06 -5.01 -2.73
N GLU A 61 10.04 -4.18 -2.59
CA GLU A 61 9.90 -2.96 -3.37
C GLU A 61 9.89 -1.75 -2.44
N PHE A 62 10.73 -0.76 -2.77
CA PHE A 62 10.79 0.51 -2.07
C PHE A 62 10.38 1.63 -3.02
N SER A 63 9.47 2.48 -2.57
CA SER A 63 8.97 3.64 -3.30
C SER A 63 9.30 4.91 -2.53
N LEU A 64 9.87 5.90 -3.21
CA LEU A 64 10.16 7.20 -2.66
C LEU A 64 9.66 8.28 -3.62
N ILE A 65 8.79 9.14 -3.11
CA ILE A 65 8.18 10.24 -3.86
C ILE A 65 8.57 11.53 -3.15
N PHE A 66 9.17 12.47 -3.88
CA PHE A 66 9.47 13.81 -3.39
C PHE A 66 8.57 14.84 -4.08
N PHE A 67 8.04 15.78 -3.30
CA PHE A 67 7.30 16.92 -3.81
C PHE A 67 8.22 18.15 -3.79
N LEU A 68 8.68 18.60 -4.97
CA LEU A 68 9.59 19.74 -5.11
C LEU A 68 8.88 21.10 -5.15
N GLY A 69 7.54 21.13 -5.15
CA GLY A 69 6.76 22.36 -5.13
C GLY A 69 6.42 22.82 -3.70
N ASN A 70 6.33 24.13 -3.49
CA ASN A 70 5.64 24.65 -2.32
C ASN A 70 4.18 24.19 -2.40
N LYS A 71 3.69 23.51 -1.35
CA LYS A 71 2.25 23.39 -1.16
C LYS A 71 1.77 24.81 -0.85
N SER A 72 1.32 25.54 -1.87
CA SER A 72 0.42 26.65 -1.63
C SER A 72 -0.66 26.09 -0.71
N GLU A 73 -0.80 26.69 0.47
CA GLU A 73 -1.81 26.32 1.44
C GLU A 73 -3.16 26.56 0.77
N VAL A 74 -3.65 25.58 0.01
CA VAL A 74 -5.04 25.58 -0.40
C VAL A 74 -5.77 25.50 0.93
N PRO A 75 -6.50 26.55 1.36
CA PRO A 75 -7.18 26.52 2.63
C PRO A 75 -7.98 25.23 2.66
N VAL A 76 -7.84 24.47 3.74
CA VAL A 76 -8.61 23.25 3.98
C VAL A 76 -10.06 23.71 4.07
N ARG A 77 -10.73 23.84 2.92
CA ARG A 77 -12.15 24.09 2.85
C ARG A 77 -12.74 22.85 3.49
N ASN A 78 -13.34 23.02 4.67
CA ASN A 78 -14.00 21.96 5.44
C ASN A 78 -14.61 20.97 4.46
N LYS A 79 -13.94 19.82 4.26
CA LYS A 79 -14.44 18.78 3.38
C LYS A 79 -15.70 18.29 4.05
N LEU A 80 -16.83 18.67 3.47
CA LEU A 80 -18.13 18.12 3.77
C LEU A 80 -17.96 16.59 3.80
N LEU A 81 -18.15 15.99 4.98
CA LEU A 81 -18.11 14.55 5.15
C LEU A 81 -19.29 13.99 4.36
N ILE A 82 -19.02 13.51 3.15
CA ILE A 82 -20.04 12.79 2.39
C ILE A 82 -20.01 11.36 2.93
N PRO A 83 -21.08 10.89 3.60
CA PRO A 83 -21.16 9.51 4.04
C PRO A 83 -21.09 8.60 2.81
N MET A 84 -20.29 7.55 2.91
CA MET A 84 -20.26 6.47 1.93
C MET A 84 -21.53 5.63 2.16
N ILE A 85 -22.47 5.69 1.21
CA ILE A 85 -23.54 4.70 1.03
C ILE A 85 -22.95 3.47 0.35
#